data_AF-A0A7W1UIA5-F1
#
_entry.id   AF-A0A7W1UIA5-F1
#
_cell.length_a   1.000
_cell.length_b   1.000
_cell.length_c   1.000
_cell.angle_alpha   90.00
_cell.angle_beta   90.00
_cell.angle_gamma   90.00
#
_symmetry.space_group_name_H-M   'P 1'
#
loop_
_entity.id
_entity.type
_entity.pdbx_description
1 polymer ?
#
loop_
_entity_poly.entity_id
_entity_poly.type
_entity_poly.pdbx_seq_one_letter_code
_entity_poly.pdbx_strand_id
1 'polypeptide(L)'
;MPLVERYFAQVQPESERLWDSPKPLLEYSAHPAIVVLGDPGLGKTTSFQKSAAEEPNAVFVSVRDFLALRAEQWEGKTLYLDGLDEQRAKAEDGRTALDRLRGKLDELNRPRYRLSCRAADWYGGFEVERLGVVSMDGNVLVLRLEPLSDADIIAIAAEVMPSPVDFLSQARPRNIDALLRNPQTLKLILKVVRDGVWPATRGDLYQKACERILEETNPEHEQGQARHIPIHALLNASGYLCAVHLCGGTKGLRLFPQNADEDYPYFGEFHGDHNVLASALRRRAFRADGSGRVS
;
A
#
# COMPACT_ATOMS: atom_id res chain seq x y z
N MET A 1 -15.73 -7.24 -8.92
CA MET A 1 -14.33 -7.26 -9.38
C MET A 1 -13.89 -8.68 -9.20
N PRO A 2 -13.39 -9.28 -10.27
CA PRO A 2 -12.97 -10.66 -10.21
C PRO A 2 -11.81 -10.74 -9.23
N LEU A 3 -11.80 -11.80 -8.43
CA LEU A 3 -10.65 -12.15 -7.62
C LEU A 3 -9.58 -12.69 -8.57
N VAL A 4 -8.71 -11.80 -9.05
CA VAL A 4 -7.49 -12.20 -9.73
C VAL A 4 -6.47 -12.69 -8.70
N GLU A 5 -5.69 -13.71 -9.04
CA GLU A 5 -4.55 -14.14 -8.22
C GLU A 5 -3.57 -12.97 -8.05
N ARG A 6 -3.11 -12.74 -6.83
CA ARG A 6 -2.17 -11.65 -6.52
C ARG A 6 -0.83 -12.23 -6.16
N TYR A 7 0.23 -11.62 -6.70
CA TYR A 7 1.59 -12.09 -6.54
C TYR A 7 2.41 -11.15 -5.66
N PHE A 8 3.34 -11.73 -4.92
CA PHE A 8 4.15 -11.05 -3.92
C PHE A 8 5.61 -11.35 -4.20
N ALA A 9 6.46 -10.32 -4.19
CA ALA A 9 7.89 -10.45 -4.36
C ALA A 9 8.60 -10.26 -3.01
N GLN A 10 9.62 -11.06 -2.73
CA GLN A 10 10.48 -10.84 -1.55
C GLN A 10 11.25 -9.54 -1.69
N VAL A 11 11.26 -8.75 -0.62
CA VAL A 11 12.04 -7.51 -0.47
C VAL A 11 13.12 -7.68 0.59
N GLN A 12 12.82 -8.34 1.71
CA GLN A 12 13.80 -8.61 2.78
C GLN A 12 13.64 -10.03 3.34
N PRO A 13 14.74 -10.69 3.73
CA PRO A 13 16.14 -10.26 3.58
C PRO A 13 16.59 -10.20 2.11
N GLU A 14 17.43 -9.22 1.75
CA GLU A 14 17.91 -9.05 0.36
C GLU A 14 19.09 -9.98 0.04
N SER A 15 19.95 -10.24 1.04
CA SER A 15 21.10 -11.14 0.97
C SER A 15 20.74 -12.62 0.86
N GLU A 16 19.49 -12.97 1.18
CA GLU A 16 18.96 -14.34 1.15
C GLU A 16 17.66 -14.33 0.35
N ARG A 17 17.72 -13.89 -0.92
CA ARG A 17 16.56 -13.96 -1.80
C ARG A 17 16.25 -15.44 -2.07
N LEU A 18 15.24 -15.96 -1.36
CA LEU A 18 14.86 -17.37 -1.41
C LEU A 18 14.06 -17.70 -2.67
N TRP A 19 13.48 -16.69 -3.32
CA TRP A 19 12.69 -16.85 -4.55
C TRP A 19 13.02 -15.81 -5.62
N ASP A 20 13.27 -16.32 -6.83
CA ASP A 20 13.56 -15.51 -8.01
C ASP A 20 12.31 -14.89 -8.64
N SER A 21 11.14 -15.49 -8.44
CA SER A 21 9.87 -15.03 -9.00
C SER A 21 8.81 -14.71 -7.93
N PRO A 22 7.94 -13.71 -8.19
CA PRO A 22 6.79 -13.44 -7.33
C PRO A 22 5.82 -14.64 -7.26
N LYS A 23 5.21 -14.88 -6.09
CA LYS A 23 4.28 -15.99 -5.86
C LYS A 23 3.01 -15.55 -5.12
N PRO A 24 1.91 -16.35 -5.13
CA PRO A 24 0.76 -16.14 -4.25
C PRO A 24 1.17 -16.13 -2.76
N LEU A 25 0.43 -15.39 -1.92
CA LEU A 25 0.79 -15.21 -0.51
C LEU A 25 0.91 -16.53 0.27
N LEU A 26 0.05 -17.50 -0.02
CA LEU A 26 0.03 -18.80 0.67
C LEU A 26 1.27 -19.67 0.36
N GLU A 27 1.97 -19.43 -0.74
CA GLU A 27 3.24 -20.10 -1.04
C GLU A 27 4.34 -19.72 -0.03
N TYR A 28 4.18 -18.59 0.66
CA TYR A 28 5.09 -18.15 1.72
C TYR A 28 4.64 -18.61 3.11
N SER A 29 3.50 -19.30 3.20
CA SER A 29 2.83 -19.61 4.47
C SER A 29 3.70 -20.38 5.46
N ALA A 30 4.78 -21.05 5.02
CA ALA A 30 5.76 -21.70 5.90
C ALA A 30 6.45 -20.73 6.88
N HIS A 31 6.59 -19.45 6.52
CA HIS A 31 7.23 -18.45 7.37
C HIS A 31 6.30 -18.03 8.51
N PRO A 32 6.77 -18.04 9.78
CA PRO A 32 5.94 -17.70 10.91
C PRO A 32 5.58 -16.21 10.93
N ALA A 33 6.47 -15.34 10.46
CA ALA A 33 6.26 -13.90 10.43
C ALA A 33 6.44 -13.35 9.01
N ILE A 34 5.37 -12.75 8.48
CA ILE A 34 5.38 -12.12 7.16
C ILE A 34 4.90 -10.68 7.29
N VAL A 35 5.58 -9.75 6.60
CA VAL A 35 5.10 -8.38 6.40
C VAL A 35 4.80 -8.20 4.92
N VAL A 36 3.62 -7.66 4.61
CA VAL A 36 3.20 -7.36 3.24
C VAL A 36 3.10 -5.86 3.04
N LEU A 37 3.94 -5.35 2.16
CA LEU A 37 4.01 -3.96 1.76
C LEU A 37 3.25 -3.73 0.45
N GLY A 38 2.62 -2.58 0.33
CA GLY A 38 2.00 -2.16 -0.92
C GLY A 38 1.34 -0.81 -0.80
N ASP A 39 1.15 -0.14 -1.92
CA ASP A 39 0.51 1.16 -1.97
C ASP A 39 -0.97 1.11 -1.54
N PRO A 40 -1.55 2.26 -1.18
CA PRO A 40 -2.99 2.34 -0.91
C PRO A 40 -3.79 1.82 -2.11
N GLY A 41 -4.80 1.01 -1.86
CA GLY A 41 -5.65 0.45 -2.92
C GLY A 41 -5.03 -0.66 -3.77
N LEU A 42 -3.79 -1.09 -3.49
CA LEU A 42 -3.12 -2.15 -4.26
C LEU A 42 -3.72 -3.56 -4.07
N GLY A 43 -4.57 -3.72 -3.04
CA GLY A 43 -5.32 -4.95 -2.77
C GLY A 43 -4.87 -5.76 -1.54
N LYS A 44 -4.05 -5.20 -0.65
CA LYS A 44 -3.53 -5.89 0.56
C LYS A 44 -4.65 -6.55 1.39
N THR A 45 -5.66 -5.76 1.79
CA THR A 45 -6.82 -6.24 2.57
C THR A 45 -7.52 -7.41 1.88
N THR A 46 -7.81 -7.30 0.58
CA THR A 46 -8.47 -8.37 -0.19
C THR A 46 -7.61 -9.64 -0.26
N SER A 47 -6.29 -9.50 -0.46
CA SER A 47 -5.37 -10.63 -0.43
C SER A 47 -5.32 -11.30 0.95
N PHE A 48 -5.29 -10.52 2.03
CA PHE A 48 -5.29 -11.05 3.39
C PHE A 48 -6.59 -11.78 3.73
N GLN A 49 -7.74 -11.23 3.35
CA GLN A 49 -9.03 -11.88 3.52
C GLN A 49 -9.10 -13.22 2.77
N LYS A 50 -8.64 -13.26 1.51
CA LYS A 50 -8.59 -14.49 0.71
C LYS A 50 -7.67 -15.53 1.37
N SER A 51 -6.43 -15.16 1.69
CA SER A 51 -5.47 -16.09 2.28
C SER A 51 -5.85 -16.56 3.68
N ALA A 52 -6.45 -15.71 4.51
CA ALA A 52 -6.96 -16.11 5.83
C ALA A 52 -8.14 -17.09 5.74
N ALA A 53 -8.97 -17.01 4.70
CA ALA A 53 -10.07 -17.96 4.46
C ALA A 53 -9.59 -19.33 3.96
N GLU A 54 -8.44 -19.37 3.29
CA GLU A 54 -7.86 -20.57 2.71
C GLU A 54 -6.87 -21.29 3.65
N GLU A 55 -6.15 -20.55 4.51
CA GLU A 55 -5.19 -21.14 5.43
C GLU A 55 -5.87 -21.76 6.68
N PRO A 56 -5.52 -23.00 7.05
CA PRO A 56 -6.09 -23.64 8.23
C PRO A 56 -5.84 -22.84 9.51
N ASN A 57 -6.90 -22.70 10.33
CA ASN A 57 -6.83 -22.05 11.64
C ASN A 57 -6.29 -20.60 11.59
N ALA A 58 -6.54 -19.91 10.48
CA ALA A 58 -6.20 -18.51 10.30
C ALA A 58 -7.40 -17.58 10.56
N VAL A 59 -7.11 -16.33 10.91
CA VAL A 59 -8.13 -15.28 11.07
C VAL A 59 -7.64 -13.95 10.53
N PHE A 60 -8.53 -13.28 9.80
CA PHE A 60 -8.35 -11.90 9.37
C PHE A 60 -8.86 -10.95 10.46
N VAL A 61 -8.04 -9.97 10.83
CA VAL A 61 -8.39 -8.94 11.81
C VAL A 61 -7.66 -7.64 11.48
N SER A 62 -8.30 -6.49 11.67
CA SER A 62 -7.62 -5.21 11.56
C SER A 62 -6.60 -5.07 12.70
N VAL A 63 -5.48 -4.37 12.48
CA VAL A 63 -4.54 -4.07 13.57
C VAL A 63 -5.24 -3.30 14.68
N ARG A 64 -6.21 -2.43 14.35
CA ARG A 64 -7.03 -1.71 15.31
C ARG A 64 -7.76 -2.66 16.27
N ASP A 65 -8.56 -3.58 15.72
CA ASP A 65 -9.37 -4.51 16.51
C ASP A 65 -8.48 -5.48 17.26
N PHE A 66 -7.39 -5.91 16.64
CA PHE A 66 -6.37 -6.71 17.29
C PHE A 66 -5.86 -6.00 18.55
N LEU A 67 -5.53 -4.71 18.48
CA LEU A 67 -5.06 -3.95 19.64
C LEU A 67 -6.16 -3.64 20.66
N ALA A 68 -7.39 -3.40 20.23
CA ALA A 68 -8.48 -2.92 21.08
C ALA A 68 -9.21 -4.04 21.84
N LEU A 69 -9.38 -5.20 21.22
CA LEU A 69 -10.17 -6.29 21.78
C LEU A 69 -9.33 -7.20 22.69
N ARG A 70 -9.90 -8.25 23.29
CA ARG A 70 -9.17 -9.18 24.15
C ARG A 70 -8.23 -10.10 23.37
N ALA A 71 -7.18 -10.65 23.99
CA ALA A 71 -6.20 -11.48 23.28
C ALA A 71 -6.73 -12.91 23.05
N GLU A 72 -7.45 -13.47 24.03
CA GLU A 72 -7.85 -14.88 24.11
C GLU A 72 -8.66 -15.38 22.91
N GLN A 73 -9.40 -14.49 22.24
CA GLN A 73 -10.14 -14.81 21.01
C GLN A 73 -9.24 -15.18 19.81
N TRP A 74 -7.94 -14.89 19.89
CA TRP A 74 -6.93 -15.13 18.86
C TRP A 74 -5.96 -16.26 19.23
N GLU A 75 -6.14 -16.89 20.39
CA GLU A 75 -5.24 -17.91 20.90
C GLU A 75 -5.18 -19.13 19.96
N GLY A 76 -3.95 -19.58 19.70
CA GLY A 76 -3.67 -20.71 18.81
C GLY A 76 -3.95 -20.45 17.32
N LYS A 77 -4.36 -19.25 16.92
CA LYS A 77 -4.67 -18.91 15.52
C LYS A 77 -3.48 -18.30 14.81
N THR A 78 -3.48 -18.45 13.50
CA THR A 78 -2.59 -17.72 12.60
C THR A 78 -3.21 -16.38 12.22
N LEU A 79 -2.50 -15.27 12.44
CA LEU A 79 -3.08 -13.93 12.41
C LEU A 79 -2.77 -13.19 11.10
N TYR A 80 -3.80 -12.78 10.38
CA TYR A 80 -3.70 -11.85 9.26
C TYR A 80 -4.14 -10.45 9.75
N LEU A 81 -3.16 -9.63 10.11
CA LEU A 81 -3.28 -8.31 10.72
C LEU A 81 -3.20 -7.21 9.65
N ASP A 82 -4.30 -6.52 9.38
CA ASP A 82 -4.36 -5.50 8.32
C ASP A 82 -4.27 -4.06 8.86
N GLY A 83 -3.43 -3.22 8.25
CA GLY A 83 -3.43 -1.77 8.46
C GLY A 83 -2.55 -1.27 9.60
N LEU A 84 -1.27 -1.68 9.66
CA LEU A 84 -0.31 -1.12 10.63
C LEU A 84 -0.15 0.40 10.49
N ASP A 85 -0.13 0.90 9.25
CA ASP A 85 0.00 2.32 8.92
C ASP A 85 -1.12 3.18 9.52
N GLU A 86 -2.33 2.63 9.64
CA GLU A 86 -3.49 3.35 10.17
C GLU A 86 -3.37 3.64 11.66
N GLN A 87 -2.72 2.76 12.42
CA GLN A 87 -2.48 2.98 13.85
C GLN A 87 -1.33 3.96 14.10
N ARG A 88 -0.37 4.04 13.18
CA ARG A 88 0.72 5.03 13.26
C ARG A 88 0.22 6.44 13.04
N ALA A 89 -0.69 6.64 12.09
CA ALA A 89 -1.29 7.95 11.83
C ALA A 89 -2.04 8.51 13.05
N LYS A 90 -2.58 7.63 13.90
CA LYS A 90 -3.39 7.98 15.09
C LYS A 90 -2.58 8.19 16.37
N ALA A 91 -1.37 7.65 16.45
CA ALA A 91 -0.56 7.72 17.67
C ALA A 91 0.22 9.04 17.71
N GLU A 92 0.26 9.71 18.87
CA GLU A 92 1.15 10.87 19.09
C GLU A 92 2.63 10.48 18.91
N ASP A 93 2.97 9.23 19.20
CA ASP A 93 4.23 8.58 18.83
C ASP A 93 3.94 7.31 18.02
N GLY A 94 4.23 7.34 16.71
CA GLY A 94 4.04 6.21 15.79
C GLY A 94 4.78 4.92 16.22
N ARG A 95 5.76 5.01 17.13
CA ARG A 95 6.46 3.86 17.71
C ARG A 95 5.59 3.05 18.67
N THR A 96 4.64 3.71 19.36
CA THR A 96 3.76 3.07 20.35
C THR A 96 2.83 2.04 19.72
N ALA A 97 2.39 2.25 18.48
CA ALA A 97 1.52 1.29 17.78
C ALA A 97 2.22 -0.07 17.57
N LEU A 98 3.48 -0.05 17.12
CA LEU A 98 4.25 -1.28 16.90
C LEU A 98 4.58 -1.98 18.23
N ASP A 99 4.91 -1.23 19.28
CA ASP A 99 5.18 -1.83 20.60
C ASP A 99 3.95 -2.50 21.21
N ARG A 100 2.77 -1.87 21.11
CA ARG A 100 1.52 -2.48 21.57
C ARG A 100 1.18 -3.75 20.78
N LEU A 101 1.42 -3.75 19.47
CA LEU A 101 1.23 -4.93 18.64
C LEU A 101 2.15 -6.07 19.08
N ARG A 102 3.44 -5.77 19.29
CA ARG A 102 4.44 -6.74 19.74
C ARG A 102 4.09 -7.31 21.11
N GLY A 103 3.75 -6.45 22.08
CA GLY A 103 3.34 -6.90 23.42
C GLY A 103 2.20 -7.90 23.37
N LYS A 104 1.20 -7.62 22.53
CA LYS A 104 0.06 -8.53 22.37
C LYS A 104 0.37 -9.83 21.63
N LEU A 105 1.27 -9.79 20.64
CA LEU A 105 1.76 -11.02 20.02
C LEU A 105 2.55 -11.88 21.03
N ASP A 106 3.31 -11.26 21.92
CA ASP A 106 4.05 -11.95 22.98
C ASP A 106 3.09 -12.56 24.02
N GLU A 107 2.02 -11.85 24.43
CA GLU A 107 0.93 -12.38 25.27
C GLU A 107 0.28 -13.65 24.67
N LEU A 108 0.24 -13.76 23.34
CA LEU A 108 -0.30 -14.90 22.60
C LEU A 108 0.72 -16.02 22.35
N ASN A 109 1.85 -16.01 23.04
CA ASN A 109 2.97 -16.94 22.85
C ASN A 109 3.53 -16.91 21.42
N ARG A 110 3.63 -15.72 20.83
CA ARG A 110 4.28 -15.47 19.51
C ARG A 110 3.66 -16.30 18.39
N PRO A 111 2.36 -16.12 18.09
CA PRO A 111 1.68 -16.87 17.04
C PRO A 111 2.27 -16.52 15.67
N ARG A 112 1.95 -17.34 14.67
CA ARG A 112 2.26 -17.00 13.28
C ARG A 112 1.44 -15.76 12.89
N TYR A 113 2.09 -14.76 12.28
CA TYR A 113 1.44 -13.50 11.93
C TYR A 113 1.83 -13.00 10.54
N ARG A 114 0.92 -12.23 9.95
CA ARG A 114 1.01 -11.62 8.63
C ARG A 114 0.54 -10.21 8.81
N LEU A 115 1.41 -9.24 8.58
CA LEU A 115 1.15 -7.85 8.90
C LEU A 115 1.16 -7.02 7.62
N SER A 116 0.07 -6.32 7.32
CA SER A 116 0.03 -5.42 6.18
C SER A 116 0.44 -4.00 6.57
N CYS A 117 1.17 -3.32 5.68
CA CYS A 117 1.54 -1.92 5.85
C CYS A 117 1.62 -1.20 4.50
N ARG A 118 1.45 0.13 4.49
CA ARG A 118 1.84 0.96 3.34
C ARG A 118 3.36 0.91 3.14
N ALA A 119 3.79 0.73 1.90
CA ALA A 119 5.21 0.70 1.56
C ALA A 119 5.93 2.02 1.89
N ALA A 120 5.22 3.15 1.74
CA ALA A 120 5.67 4.48 2.12
C ALA A 120 5.93 4.66 3.63
N ASP A 121 5.20 3.93 4.48
CA ASP A 121 5.25 4.06 5.93
C ASP A 121 6.12 2.98 6.60
N TRP A 122 6.82 2.15 5.81
CA TRP A 122 7.72 1.10 6.30
C TRP A 122 9.13 1.63 6.59
N TYR A 123 9.61 1.46 7.83
CA TYR A 123 10.95 1.95 8.24
C TYR A 123 12.10 0.96 7.99
N GLY A 124 11.87 -0.11 7.23
CA GLY A 124 12.93 -1.03 6.79
C GLY A 124 13.49 -1.91 7.91
N GLY A 125 14.81 -2.06 7.95
CA GLY A 125 15.51 -3.04 8.80
C GLY A 125 15.23 -2.93 10.30
N PHE A 126 15.01 -1.71 10.82
CA PHE A 126 14.67 -1.51 12.23
C PHE A 126 13.32 -2.14 12.61
N GLU A 127 12.36 -2.16 11.69
CA GLU A 127 11.04 -2.77 11.95
C GLU A 127 11.13 -4.29 11.89
N VAL A 128 11.92 -4.81 10.95
CA VAL A 128 12.24 -6.24 10.81
C VAL A 128 12.82 -6.78 12.12
N GLU A 129 13.85 -6.12 12.66
CA GLU A 129 14.49 -6.54 13.91
C GLU A 129 13.50 -6.57 15.09
N ARG A 130 12.71 -5.51 15.25
CA ARG A 130 11.73 -5.40 16.35
C ARG A 130 10.63 -6.45 16.26
N LEU A 131 10.14 -6.72 15.05
CA LEU A 131 9.13 -7.74 14.78
C LEU A 131 9.70 -9.16 14.93
N GLY A 132 10.98 -9.37 14.58
CA GLY A 132 11.67 -10.64 14.74
C GLY A 132 11.65 -11.16 16.18
N VAL A 133 11.73 -10.26 17.17
CA VAL A 133 11.65 -10.61 18.62
C VAL A 133 10.35 -11.37 18.98
N VAL A 134 9.26 -11.10 18.25
CA VAL A 134 7.95 -11.75 18.46
C VAL A 134 7.61 -12.77 17.36
N SER A 135 8.59 -13.13 16.53
CA SER A 135 8.51 -14.28 15.61
C SER A 135 9.00 -15.56 16.29
N MET A 136 8.47 -16.71 15.88
CA MET A 136 8.86 -18.01 16.43
C MET A 136 10.33 -18.38 16.13
N ASP A 137 10.84 -17.97 14.97
CA ASP A 137 12.19 -18.28 14.48
C ASP A 137 13.14 -17.08 14.50
N GLY A 138 12.69 -15.93 15.04
CA GLY A 138 13.45 -14.68 15.06
C GLY A 138 13.49 -13.92 13.72
N ASN A 139 12.94 -14.50 12.64
CA ASN A 139 13.03 -13.94 11.30
C ASN A 139 11.70 -13.33 10.87
N VAL A 140 11.76 -12.34 9.96
CA VAL A 140 10.58 -11.73 9.34
C VAL A 140 10.80 -11.66 7.83
N LEU A 141 9.89 -12.28 7.08
CA LEU A 141 9.88 -12.20 5.63
C LEU A 141 9.10 -10.95 5.19
N VAL A 142 9.78 -10.00 4.53
CA VAL A 142 9.11 -8.82 3.98
C VAL A 142 8.84 -9.03 2.51
N LEU A 143 7.56 -8.99 2.15
CA LEU A 143 7.05 -9.12 0.80
C LEU A 143 6.48 -7.79 0.31
N ARG A 144 6.54 -7.55 -0.99
CA ARG A 144 5.80 -6.47 -1.66
C ARG A 144 4.75 -7.07 -2.58
N LEU A 145 3.53 -6.58 -2.46
CA LEU A 145 2.44 -6.91 -3.38
C LEU A 145 2.75 -6.29 -4.74
N GLU A 146 2.78 -7.13 -5.78
CA GLU A 146 3.05 -6.67 -7.13
C GLU A 146 1.84 -5.92 -7.73
N PRO A 147 2.07 -4.91 -8.59
CA PRO A 147 1.01 -4.24 -9.33
C PRO A 147 0.23 -5.22 -10.22
N LEU A 148 -0.96 -4.82 -10.70
CA LEU A 148 -1.70 -5.63 -11.67
C LEU A 148 -0.90 -5.79 -12.97
N SER A 149 -0.83 -7.02 -13.47
CA SER A 149 -0.28 -7.34 -14.78
C SER A 149 -1.24 -6.90 -15.89
N ASP A 150 -0.76 -6.87 -17.15
CA ASP A 150 -1.64 -6.60 -18.29
C ASP A 150 -2.77 -7.65 -18.39
N ALA A 151 -2.45 -8.91 -18.08
CA ALA A 151 -3.42 -9.98 -18.03
C ALA A 151 -4.48 -9.76 -16.94
N ASP A 152 -4.07 -9.29 -15.75
CA ASP A 152 -5.01 -8.99 -14.67
C ASP A 152 -5.94 -7.83 -15.05
N ILE A 153 -5.39 -6.77 -15.67
CA ILE A 153 -6.17 -5.61 -16.11
C ILE A 153 -7.21 -6.06 -17.15
N ILE A 154 -6.81 -6.86 -18.12
CA ILE A 154 -7.71 -7.40 -19.15
C ILE A 154 -8.80 -8.25 -18.51
N ALA A 155 -8.45 -9.16 -17.59
CA ALA A 155 -9.40 -10.02 -16.89
C ALA A 155 -10.41 -9.22 -16.07
N ILE A 156 -9.96 -8.18 -15.36
CA ILE A 156 -10.82 -7.28 -14.59
C ILE A 156 -11.73 -6.46 -15.51
N ALA A 157 -11.19 -5.90 -16.59
CA ALA A 157 -11.95 -5.07 -17.51
C ALA A 157 -13.01 -5.88 -18.28
N ALA A 158 -12.75 -7.16 -18.57
CA ALA A 158 -13.69 -8.05 -19.26
C ALA A 158 -15.04 -8.19 -18.54
N GLU A 159 -15.13 -7.95 -17.22
CA GLU A 159 -16.40 -7.98 -16.50
C GLU A 159 -17.33 -6.81 -16.85
N VAL A 160 -16.78 -5.69 -17.34
CA VAL A 160 -17.51 -4.42 -17.44
C VAL A 160 -17.51 -3.82 -18.83
N MET A 161 -16.71 -4.36 -19.77
CA MET A 161 -16.68 -3.87 -21.14
C MET A 161 -16.33 -4.97 -22.16
N PRO A 162 -16.84 -4.86 -23.40
CA PRO A 162 -16.68 -5.89 -24.41
C PRO A 162 -15.25 -5.99 -24.99
N SER A 163 -14.50 -4.88 -24.99
CA SER A 163 -13.16 -4.80 -25.60
C SER A 163 -12.08 -4.39 -24.57
N PRO A 164 -11.74 -5.26 -23.60
CA PRO A 164 -10.75 -4.96 -22.55
C PRO A 164 -9.32 -4.80 -23.09
N VAL A 165 -9.00 -5.49 -24.19
CA VAL A 165 -7.70 -5.36 -24.87
C VAL A 165 -7.55 -3.97 -25.50
N ASP A 166 -8.61 -3.48 -26.15
CA ASP A 166 -8.64 -2.13 -26.73
C ASP A 166 -8.59 -1.05 -25.67
N PHE A 167 -9.22 -1.28 -24.51
CA PHE A 167 -9.09 -0.38 -23.37
C PHE A 167 -7.63 -0.21 -22.94
N LEU A 168 -6.91 -1.33 -22.77
CA LEU A 168 -5.50 -1.27 -22.37
C LEU A 168 -4.62 -0.65 -23.46
N SER A 169 -4.88 -0.96 -24.74
CA SER A 169 -4.13 -0.37 -25.85
C SER A 169 -4.35 1.15 -25.96
N GLN A 170 -5.56 1.63 -25.66
CA GLN A 170 -5.90 3.05 -25.63
C GLN A 170 -5.37 3.80 -24.40
N ALA A 171 -5.09 3.11 -23.29
CA ALA A 171 -4.51 3.70 -22.09
C ALA A 171 -3.05 4.13 -22.28
N ARG A 172 -2.26 3.35 -23.04
CA ARG A 172 -0.83 3.59 -23.28
C ARG A 172 -0.53 4.96 -23.95
N PRO A 173 -1.12 5.33 -25.10
CA PRO A 173 -0.87 6.63 -25.72
C PRO A 173 -1.38 7.81 -24.86
N ARG A 174 -2.25 7.54 -23.87
CA ARG A 174 -2.75 8.53 -22.92
C ARG A 174 -1.86 8.67 -21.67
N ASN A 175 -0.80 7.85 -21.53
CA ASN A 175 0.15 7.83 -20.41
C ASN A 175 -0.50 7.58 -19.04
N ILE A 176 -1.50 6.69 -19.00
CA ILE A 176 -2.21 6.31 -17.76
C ILE A 176 -2.06 4.82 -17.44
N ASP A 177 -1.32 4.06 -18.24
CA ASP A 177 -1.15 2.62 -18.09
C ASP A 177 -0.56 2.25 -16.72
N ALA A 178 0.38 3.06 -16.20
CA ALA A 178 0.90 2.90 -14.84
C ALA A 178 -0.20 3.01 -13.77
N LEU A 179 -1.17 3.91 -13.95
CA LEU A 179 -2.30 4.09 -13.02
C LEU A 179 -3.23 2.88 -13.01
N LEU A 180 -3.39 2.20 -14.15
CA LEU A 180 -4.23 1.01 -14.26
C LEU A 180 -3.67 -0.19 -13.49
N ARG A 181 -2.39 -0.15 -13.10
CA ARG A 181 -1.80 -1.23 -12.31
C ARG A 181 -2.22 -1.23 -10.84
N ASN A 182 -2.91 -0.18 -10.37
CA ASN A 182 -3.57 -0.15 -9.07
C ASN A 182 -5.05 -0.56 -9.21
N PRO A 183 -5.53 -1.63 -8.55
CA PRO A 183 -6.91 -2.12 -8.68
C PRO A 183 -7.99 -1.06 -8.40
N GLN A 184 -7.80 -0.21 -7.39
CA GLN A 184 -8.77 0.84 -7.09
C GLN A 184 -8.80 1.91 -8.18
N THR A 185 -7.63 2.29 -8.70
CA THR A 185 -7.53 3.26 -9.79
C THR A 185 -8.08 2.69 -11.09
N LEU A 186 -7.80 1.42 -11.42
CA LEU A 186 -8.42 0.71 -12.54
C LEU A 186 -9.95 0.75 -12.44
N LYS A 187 -10.52 0.40 -11.29
CA LYS A 187 -11.96 0.44 -11.05
C LYS A 187 -12.55 1.83 -11.28
N LEU A 188 -11.83 2.88 -10.88
CA LEU A 188 -12.24 4.25 -11.11
C LEU A 188 -12.24 4.59 -12.60
N ILE A 189 -11.17 4.28 -13.32
CA ILE A 189 -11.05 4.58 -14.75
C ILE A 189 -12.08 3.79 -15.55
N LEU A 190 -12.32 2.51 -15.24
CA LEU A 190 -13.38 1.71 -15.87
C LEU A 190 -14.77 2.32 -15.67
N LYS A 191 -15.04 2.99 -14.54
CA LYS A 191 -16.30 3.72 -14.33
C LYS A 191 -16.41 4.99 -15.17
N VAL A 192 -15.29 5.63 -15.47
CA VAL A 192 -15.22 6.85 -16.30
C VAL A 192 -15.32 6.51 -17.78
N VAL A 193 -14.63 5.46 -18.20
CA VAL A 193 -14.63 4.94 -19.58
C VAL A 193 -15.81 3.99 -19.75
N ARG A 194 -17.03 4.54 -19.76
CA ARG A 194 -18.23 3.75 -20.04
C ARG A 194 -18.26 3.33 -21.51
N ASP A 195 -18.60 2.07 -21.76
CA ASP A 195 -18.76 1.52 -23.12
C ASP A 195 -17.54 1.73 -24.04
N GLY A 196 -16.34 1.86 -23.46
CA GLY A 196 -15.11 2.12 -24.22
C GLY A 196 -14.92 3.56 -24.68
N VAL A 197 -15.82 4.48 -24.31
CA VAL A 197 -15.74 5.90 -24.66
C VAL A 197 -14.82 6.63 -23.70
N TRP A 198 -13.66 7.05 -24.22
CA TRP A 198 -12.69 7.84 -23.47
C TRP A 198 -13.08 9.31 -23.41
N PRO A 199 -12.75 10.03 -22.32
CA PRO A 199 -12.84 11.49 -22.31
C PRO A 199 -12.08 12.13 -23.48
N ALA A 200 -12.61 13.25 -23.99
CA ALA A 200 -12.10 13.93 -25.16
C ALA A 200 -10.65 14.42 -24.97
N THR A 201 -10.28 14.81 -23.75
CA THR A 201 -8.91 15.20 -23.42
C THR A 201 -8.33 14.38 -22.28
N ARG A 202 -7.00 14.25 -22.31
CA ARG A 202 -6.23 13.70 -21.18
C ARG A 202 -6.49 14.51 -19.90
N GLY A 203 -6.66 15.83 -20.03
CA GLY A 203 -7.00 16.74 -18.93
C GLY A 203 -8.32 16.39 -18.26
N ASP A 204 -9.38 16.11 -19.03
CA ASP A 204 -10.69 15.73 -18.46
C ASP A 204 -10.63 14.39 -17.72
N LEU A 205 -9.85 13.44 -18.24
CA LEU A 205 -9.63 12.17 -17.57
C LEU A 205 -8.89 12.37 -16.24
N TYR A 206 -7.79 13.14 -16.25
CA TYR A 206 -7.05 13.46 -15.04
C TYR A 206 -7.89 14.27 -14.06
N GLN A 207 -8.67 15.26 -14.50
CA GLN A 207 -9.51 16.04 -13.59
C GLN A 207 -10.54 15.15 -12.88
N LYS A 208 -11.27 14.32 -13.64
CA LYS A 208 -12.24 13.37 -13.08
C LYS A 208 -11.59 12.27 -12.23
N ALA A 209 -10.34 11.92 -12.53
CA ALA A 209 -9.61 10.89 -11.80
C ALA A 209 -8.90 11.44 -10.55
N CYS A 210 -8.28 12.62 -10.60
CA CYS A 210 -7.47 13.21 -9.54
C CYS A 210 -8.29 13.47 -8.28
N GLU A 211 -9.50 14.01 -8.41
CA GLU A 211 -10.41 14.18 -7.27
C GLU A 211 -10.62 12.84 -6.54
N ARG A 212 -10.87 11.77 -7.30
CA ARG A 212 -11.15 10.42 -6.79
C ARG A 212 -9.91 9.60 -6.41
N ILE A 213 -8.72 9.93 -6.94
CA ILE A 213 -7.43 9.28 -6.63
C ILE A 213 -6.87 9.85 -5.33
N LEU A 214 -7.06 11.14 -5.11
CA LEU A 214 -6.64 11.84 -3.90
C LEU A 214 -7.60 11.64 -2.74
N GLU A 215 -8.86 11.26 -2.98
CA GLU A 215 -9.77 10.77 -1.93
C GLU A 215 -9.13 9.60 -1.16
N GLU A 216 -9.05 9.74 0.16
CA GLU A 216 -8.71 8.62 1.05
C GLU A 216 -9.96 7.77 1.20
N THR A 217 -9.97 6.61 0.55
CA THR A 217 -11.12 5.69 0.59
C THR A 217 -11.17 4.88 1.88
N ASN A 218 -10.13 4.94 2.72
CA ASN A 218 -10.10 4.31 4.02
C ASN A 218 -10.62 5.27 5.11
N PRO A 219 -11.85 5.08 5.62
CA PRO A 219 -12.43 5.98 6.62
C PRO A 219 -11.58 6.08 7.90
N GLU A 220 -10.82 5.02 8.21
CA GLU A 220 -9.97 5.00 9.39
C GLU A 220 -8.76 5.92 9.27
N HIS A 221 -8.18 6.00 8.07
CA HIS A 221 -7.05 6.87 7.78
C HIS A 221 -7.51 8.33 7.62
N GLU A 222 -8.73 8.54 7.13
CA GLU A 222 -9.38 9.85 7.09
C GLU A 222 -9.65 10.40 8.51
N GLN A 223 -10.19 9.57 9.41
CA GLN A 223 -10.43 9.93 10.82
C GLN A 223 -9.15 10.04 11.65
N GLY A 224 -8.09 9.31 11.27
CA GLY A 224 -6.81 9.30 11.98
C GLY A 224 -5.90 10.49 11.66
N GLN A 225 -6.15 11.21 10.56
CA GLN A 225 -5.47 12.47 10.31
C GLN A 225 -5.98 13.52 11.32
N ALA A 226 -5.09 13.98 12.21
CA ALA A 226 -5.41 14.98 13.24
C ALA A 226 -6.05 16.28 12.69
N ARG A 227 -5.97 16.50 11.38
CA ARG A 227 -6.68 17.56 10.64
C ARG A 227 -7.29 16.98 9.37
N HIS A 228 -8.58 17.22 9.16
CA HIS A 228 -9.21 16.99 7.87
C HIS A 228 -8.60 17.96 6.84
N ILE A 229 -7.83 17.43 5.90
CA ILE A 229 -7.22 18.22 4.82
C ILE A 229 -8.20 18.28 3.65
N PRO A 230 -8.65 19.47 3.22
CA PRO A 230 -9.59 19.57 2.12
C PRO A 230 -8.95 19.14 0.80
N ILE A 231 -9.74 18.54 -0.09
CA ILE A 231 -9.26 17.96 -1.35
C ILE A 231 -8.48 18.96 -2.22
N HIS A 232 -8.86 20.23 -2.24
CA HIS A 232 -8.14 21.27 -3.00
C HIS A 232 -6.72 21.51 -2.47
N ALA A 233 -6.50 21.38 -1.16
CA ALA A 233 -5.18 21.52 -0.58
C ALA A 233 -4.29 20.33 -0.95
N LEU A 234 -4.84 19.12 -0.97
CA LEU A 234 -4.15 17.93 -1.47
C LEU A 234 -3.82 18.04 -2.95
N LEU A 235 -4.75 18.53 -3.78
CA LEU A 235 -4.52 18.77 -5.21
C LEU A 235 -3.36 19.75 -5.44
N ASN A 236 -3.36 20.88 -4.72
CA ASN A 236 -2.30 21.88 -4.82
C ASN A 236 -0.95 21.33 -4.35
N ALA A 237 -0.94 20.60 -3.24
CA ALA A 237 0.27 19.95 -2.71
C ALA A 237 0.82 18.90 -3.66
N SER A 238 -0.03 18.02 -4.19
CA SER A 238 0.36 17.04 -5.21
C SER A 238 0.92 17.72 -6.45
N GLY A 239 0.24 18.75 -6.96
CA GLY A 239 0.71 19.52 -8.12
C GLY A 239 2.07 20.18 -7.89
N TYR A 240 2.26 20.78 -6.71
CA TYR A 240 3.54 21.37 -6.32
C TYR A 240 4.66 20.32 -6.25
N LEU A 241 4.43 19.19 -5.59
CA LEU A 241 5.42 18.11 -5.47
C LEU A 241 5.77 17.51 -6.83
N CYS A 242 4.78 17.30 -7.70
CA CYS A 242 5.03 16.86 -9.07
C CYS A 242 5.84 17.89 -9.86
N ALA A 243 5.55 19.19 -9.71
CA ALA A 243 6.32 20.25 -10.37
C ALA A 243 7.77 20.28 -9.87
N VAL A 244 8.00 20.16 -8.56
CA VAL A 244 9.35 20.05 -7.98
C VAL A 244 10.09 18.84 -8.54
N HIS A 245 9.44 17.68 -8.56
CA HIS A 245 10.02 16.44 -9.07
C HIS A 245 10.41 16.57 -10.57
N LEU A 246 9.48 17.04 -11.41
CA LEU A 246 9.65 17.17 -12.86
C LEU A 246 10.65 18.27 -13.24
N CYS A 247 10.57 19.46 -12.62
CA CYS A 247 11.46 20.57 -12.93
C CYS A 247 12.85 20.40 -12.32
N GLY A 248 12.94 19.68 -11.19
CA GLY A 248 14.21 19.36 -10.53
C GLY A 248 14.96 18.20 -11.17
N GLY A 249 14.32 17.41 -12.04
CA GLY A 249 14.96 16.24 -12.68
C GLY A 249 15.29 15.11 -11.70
N THR A 250 14.63 15.06 -10.56
CA THR A 250 14.81 14.03 -9.52
C THR A 250 14.21 12.69 -9.96
N LYS A 251 14.61 11.58 -9.34
CA LYS A 251 14.00 10.24 -9.57
C LYS A 251 12.78 10.00 -8.69
N GLY A 252 12.64 10.75 -7.59
CA GLY A 252 11.49 10.72 -6.71
C GLY A 252 11.71 11.64 -5.52
N LEU A 253 10.95 11.44 -4.45
CA LEU A 253 11.00 12.19 -3.20
C LEU A 253 11.09 11.23 -2.01
N ARG A 254 11.63 11.69 -0.89
CA ARG A 254 11.60 10.93 0.37
C ARG A 254 10.65 11.51 1.39
N LEU A 255 9.91 10.63 2.06
CA LEU A 255 9.06 10.91 3.21
C LEU A 255 9.81 11.06 4.53
N PHE A 256 11.06 10.62 4.59
CA PHE A 256 11.88 10.71 5.79
C PHE A 256 13.27 11.27 5.42
N PRO A 257 13.90 12.05 6.31
CA PRO A 257 15.19 12.68 5.99
C PRO A 257 16.35 11.66 5.94
N GLN A 258 16.17 10.45 6.48
CA GLN A 258 17.23 9.45 6.46
C GLN A 258 17.51 8.99 5.02
N ASN A 259 18.79 9.04 4.64
CA ASN A 259 19.29 8.64 3.31
C ASN A 259 18.75 9.48 2.13
N ALA A 260 18.30 10.71 2.37
CA ALA A 260 17.98 11.65 1.30
C ALA A 260 19.23 12.03 0.51
N ASP A 261 19.07 12.18 -0.80
CA ASP A 261 20.13 12.48 -1.75
C ASP A 261 19.59 13.35 -2.90
N GLU A 262 20.43 13.69 -3.87
CA GLU A 262 20.05 14.54 -5.01
C GLU A 262 19.00 13.87 -5.93
N ASP A 263 19.00 12.53 -6.03
CA ASP A 263 18.04 11.78 -6.82
C ASP A 263 16.68 11.67 -6.11
N TYR A 264 16.68 11.63 -4.77
CA TYR A 264 15.50 11.52 -3.90
C TYR A 264 15.58 12.52 -2.73
N PRO A 265 15.33 13.82 -2.97
CA PRO A 265 15.36 14.84 -1.93
C PRO A 265 14.25 14.64 -0.89
N TYR A 266 14.50 15.13 0.33
CA TYR A 266 13.53 15.07 1.42
C TYR A 266 12.43 16.11 1.24
N PHE A 267 11.16 15.69 1.27
CA PHE A 267 10.03 16.59 1.02
C PHE A 267 9.93 17.77 2.01
N GLY A 268 10.46 17.58 3.23
CA GLY A 268 10.42 18.60 4.29
C GLY A 268 11.35 19.79 4.03
N GLU A 269 12.21 19.71 3.01
CA GLU A 269 13.03 20.84 2.55
C GLU A 269 12.24 21.78 1.62
N PHE A 270 11.06 21.37 1.17
CA PHE A 270 10.22 22.17 0.28
C PHE A 270 9.28 23.11 1.03
N HIS A 271 8.86 24.17 0.34
CA HIS A 271 7.97 25.17 0.89
C HIS A 271 6.52 24.67 0.94
N GLY A 272 5.82 24.95 2.04
CA GLY A 272 4.40 24.65 2.21
C GLY A 272 4.08 24.05 3.58
N ASP A 273 2.81 23.68 3.79
CA ASP A 273 2.41 22.94 4.98
C ASP A 273 2.90 21.49 4.87
N HIS A 274 3.92 21.15 5.65
CA HIS A 274 4.54 19.82 5.65
C HIS A 274 3.56 18.70 5.96
N ASN A 275 2.51 18.94 6.74
CA ASN A 275 1.48 17.91 6.99
C ASN A 275 0.67 17.62 5.72
N VAL A 276 0.38 18.66 4.92
CA VAL A 276 -0.36 18.54 3.66
C VAL A 276 0.51 17.87 2.60
N LEU A 277 1.77 18.26 2.48
CA LEU A 277 2.73 17.64 1.55
C LEU A 277 2.95 16.15 1.88
N ALA A 278 3.18 15.83 3.16
CA ALA A 278 3.34 14.46 3.64
C ALA A 278 2.09 13.61 3.39
N SER A 279 0.90 14.21 3.55
CA SER A 279 -0.38 13.53 3.31
C SER A 279 -0.63 13.29 1.82
N ALA A 280 -0.18 14.19 0.95
CA ALA A 280 -0.27 14.06 -0.50
C ALA A 280 0.61 12.91 -1.03
N LEU A 281 1.86 12.82 -0.57
CA LEU A 281 2.82 11.75 -0.93
C LEU A 281 2.33 10.34 -0.55
N ARG A 282 1.40 10.23 0.40
CA ARG A 282 0.77 8.97 0.82
C ARG A 282 -0.49 8.60 0.05
N ARG A 283 -0.91 9.42 -0.94
CA ARG A 283 -2.07 9.14 -1.79
C ARG A 283 -1.64 8.33 -3.01
N ARG A 284 -2.62 7.73 -3.69
CA ARG A 284 -2.45 6.92 -4.92
C ARG A 284 -1.93 7.70 -6.13
N ALA A 285 -1.77 9.02 -6.00
CA ALA A 285 -1.14 9.86 -7.02
C ALA A 285 0.37 9.60 -7.13
N PHE A 286 0.98 9.06 -6.07
CA PHE A 286 2.38 8.70 -6.03
C PHE A 286 2.55 7.21 -5.73
N ARG A 287 3.67 6.64 -6.16
CA ARG A 287 4.05 5.24 -5.99
C ARG A 287 5.15 5.13 -4.94
N ALA A 288 5.05 4.21 -3.99
CA ALA A 288 6.15 3.97 -3.07
C ALA A 288 7.16 2.95 -3.63
N ASP A 289 8.43 3.34 -3.65
CA ASP A 289 9.55 2.50 -4.09
C ASP A 289 10.26 1.81 -2.91
N GLY A 290 9.61 1.83 -1.74
CA GLY A 290 10.09 1.27 -0.49
C GLY A 290 11.05 2.19 0.28
N SER A 291 11.17 1.93 1.59
CA SER A 291 12.06 2.67 2.51
C SER A 291 11.84 4.19 2.47
N GLY A 292 10.57 4.60 2.42
CA GLY A 292 10.17 6.01 2.39
C GLY A 292 10.41 6.75 1.07
N ARG A 293 10.84 6.08 0.00
CA ARG A 293 10.93 6.67 -1.36
C ARG A 293 9.58 6.64 -2.05
N VAL A 294 9.28 7.72 -2.77
CA VAL A 294 8.01 7.95 -3.45
C VAL A 294 8.27 8.59 -4.83
N SER A 295 7.65 8.09 -5.90
CA SER A 295 7.75 8.64 -7.26
C SER A 295 6.40 8.99 -7.88
#